data_AF-A0A7V4G650-F1
#
_entry.id   AF-A0A7V4G650-F1
#
_cell.length_a   1.000
_cell.length_b   1.000
_cell.length_c   1.000
_cell.angle_alpha   90.00
_cell.angle_beta   90.00
_cell.angle_gamma   90.00
#
_symmetry.space_group_name_H-M   'P 1'
#
loop_
_entity.id
_entity.type
_entity.pdbx_description
1 polymer ?
#
loop_
_entity_poly.entity_id
_entity_poly.type
_entity_poly.pdbx_seq_one_letter_code
_entity_poly.pdbx_strand_id
1 'polypeptide(L)'
;MRRNRNGFEEMVAIQLAVRFWPGQAKLKPQDLGLNPEEVPEIFYLGNKKLYPQEIRRRFGQLSNRARAFLNEHSYPFVMEYVRAIPKRNLAKVMERLEALKEEFTAEAQNFLAEYDAIREGWWEKYQDIWEHLAPHYPPRDYLKHRFDFFWTVFEIKGAEVQEGSAPEIIEAYERAKAELQTRYEEMVEEAVVYLRKKVLETVTNLSSRLKDGRIVRNDTLCVKAMCRYPCVQGGLTSTWPPSISGAPGRRS
;
A
#
# COMPACT_ATOMS: atom_id res chain seq x y z
N MET A 1 3.98 32.06 29.51
CA MET A 1 4.90 31.43 28.54
C MET A 1 4.15 30.38 27.72
N ARG A 2 3.71 30.72 26.49
CA ARG A 2 3.25 29.70 25.54
C ARG A 2 4.49 29.01 24.99
N ARG A 3 4.75 27.78 25.45
CA ARG A 3 5.79 26.91 24.88
C ARG A 3 5.47 26.78 23.38
N ASN A 4 6.41 27.12 22.50
CA ASN A 4 6.31 26.87 21.06
C ASN A 4 6.15 25.36 20.89
N ARG A 5 4.91 24.87 20.83
CA ARG A 5 4.62 23.48 20.55
C ARG A 5 4.78 23.30 19.05
N ASN A 6 5.87 22.66 18.65
CA ASN A 6 6.00 22.15 17.29
C ASN A 6 4.76 21.28 17.05
N GLY A 7 3.97 21.54 15.99
CA GLY A 7 2.69 20.86 15.76
C GLY A 7 2.77 19.33 15.66
N PHE A 8 3.99 18.76 15.66
CA PHE A 8 4.32 17.34 15.60
C PHE A 8 4.30 16.62 16.94
N GLU A 9 4.42 17.31 18.09
CA GLU A 9 4.31 16.65 19.40
C GLU A 9 2.94 15.97 19.59
N GLU A 10 1.93 16.46 18.86
CA GLU A 10 0.56 15.94 18.86
C GLU A 10 0.29 14.96 17.70
N MET A 11 1.30 14.60 16.91
CA MET A 11 1.18 13.70 15.75
C MET A 11 1.97 12.39 15.96
N VAL A 12 1.56 11.34 15.25
CA VAL A 12 2.30 10.08 15.12
C VAL A 12 2.36 9.68 13.65
N ALA A 13 3.45 9.06 13.24
CA ALA A 13 3.58 8.52 11.89
C ALA A 13 3.01 7.10 11.83
N ILE A 14 2.31 6.77 10.76
CA ILE A 14 1.84 5.41 10.47
C ILE A 14 2.31 4.99 9.08
N GLN A 15 2.73 3.74 8.96
CA GLN A 15 2.98 3.08 7.69
C GLN A 15 2.06 1.87 7.57
N LEU A 16 1.24 1.83 6.51
CA LEU A 16 0.35 0.71 6.22
C LEU A 16 0.94 -0.18 5.12
N ALA A 17 1.04 -1.46 5.39
CA ALA A 17 1.47 -2.48 4.44
C ALA A 17 0.37 -3.52 4.26
N VAL A 18 -0.16 -3.60 3.04
CA VAL A 18 -1.13 -4.63 2.63
C VAL A 18 -0.56 -5.37 1.44
N ARG A 19 -0.34 -6.67 1.59
CA ARG A 19 0.26 -7.57 0.60
C ARG A 19 -0.70 -8.73 0.34
N PHE A 20 -0.88 -9.07 -0.92
CA PHE A 20 -1.66 -10.25 -1.33
C PHE A 20 -1.08 -10.78 -2.63
N TRP A 21 -1.24 -12.08 -2.88
CA TRP A 21 -0.83 -12.66 -4.16
C TRP A 21 -1.74 -12.12 -5.28
N PRO A 22 -1.18 -11.50 -6.34
CA PRO A 22 -2.00 -10.86 -7.37
C PRO A 22 -2.72 -11.83 -8.30
N GLY A 23 -2.39 -13.13 -8.26
CA GLY A 23 -2.97 -14.13 -9.16
C GLY A 23 -2.63 -13.90 -10.62
N GLN A 24 -1.42 -13.41 -10.89
CA GLN A 24 -0.96 -13.05 -12.22
C GLN A 24 0.44 -13.57 -12.48
N ALA A 25 0.69 -13.98 -13.72
CA ALA A 25 2.00 -14.30 -14.23
C ALA A 25 2.27 -13.48 -15.49
N LYS A 26 3.54 -13.24 -15.82
CA LYS A 26 3.90 -12.54 -17.05
C LYS A 26 3.43 -13.37 -18.25
N LEU A 27 2.79 -12.71 -19.21
CA LEU A 27 2.38 -13.34 -20.47
C LEU A 27 3.61 -13.43 -21.38
N LYS A 28 3.87 -14.61 -21.92
CA LYS A 28 4.93 -14.85 -22.90
C LYS A 28 4.35 -15.01 -24.31
N PRO A 29 5.09 -14.69 -25.38
CA PRO A 29 4.65 -14.90 -26.76
C PRO A 29 4.19 -16.35 -27.01
N GLN A 30 4.92 -17.32 -26.45
CA GLN A 30 4.61 -18.74 -26.58
C GLN A 30 3.26 -19.12 -25.98
N ASP A 31 2.81 -18.42 -24.94
CA ASP A 31 1.49 -18.65 -24.32
C ASP A 31 0.34 -18.33 -25.30
N LEU A 32 0.61 -17.57 -26.36
CA LEU A 32 -0.33 -17.22 -27.43
C LEU A 32 -0.05 -17.98 -28.74
N GLY A 33 0.91 -18.91 -28.74
CA GLY A 33 1.36 -19.60 -29.95
C GLY A 33 2.18 -18.71 -30.90
N LEU A 34 2.69 -17.57 -30.42
CA LEU A 34 3.51 -16.65 -31.21
C LEU A 34 5.00 -16.93 -31.02
N ASN A 35 5.78 -16.69 -32.07
CA ASN A 35 7.24 -16.69 -31.96
C ASN A 35 7.72 -15.38 -31.29
N PRO A 36 8.82 -15.41 -30.50
CA PRO A 36 9.34 -14.20 -29.86
C PRO A 36 9.68 -13.07 -30.84
N GLU A 37 10.12 -13.42 -32.05
CA GLU A 37 10.51 -12.49 -33.11
C GLU A 37 9.30 -11.81 -33.79
N GLU A 38 8.11 -12.39 -33.64
CA GLU A 38 6.85 -11.86 -34.18
C GLU A 38 6.27 -10.75 -33.31
N VAL A 39 6.80 -10.55 -32.09
CA VAL A 39 6.36 -9.49 -31.18
C VAL A 39 7.37 -8.34 -31.26
N PRO A 40 7.05 -7.22 -31.93
CA PRO A 40 7.92 -6.05 -31.96
C PRO A 40 8.27 -5.55 -30.55
N GLU A 41 9.50 -5.08 -30.37
CA GLU A 41 10.04 -4.62 -29.07
C GLU A 41 9.23 -3.50 -28.41
N ILE A 42 8.44 -2.77 -29.19
CA ILE A 42 7.56 -1.69 -28.71
C ILE A 42 6.37 -2.23 -27.88
N PHE A 43 6.02 -3.52 -27.98
CA PHE A 43 4.83 -4.08 -27.35
C PHE A 43 5.13 -4.78 -26.02
N TYR A 44 4.35 -4.45 -24.99
CA TYR A 44 4.34 -5.15 -23.71
C TYR A 44 3.10 -6.06 -23.62
N LEU A 45 3.32 -7.39 -23.59
CA LEU A 45 2.24 -8.40 -23.54
C LEU A 45 1.45 -8.44 -22.22
N GLY A 46 1.97 -7.80 -21.17
CA GLY A 46 1.29 -7.74 -19.87
C GLY A 46 1.31 -9.07 -19.12
N ASN A 47 0.16 -9.44 -18.52
CA ASN A 47 0.05 -10.55 -17.58
C ASN A 47 -1.14 -11.47 -17.87
N LYS A 48 -0.93 -12.78 -17.76
CA LYS A 48 -1.98 -13.80 -17.71
C LYS A 48 -2.56 -13.95 -16.31
N LYS A 49 -3.86 -14.28 -16.23
CA LYS A 49 -4.62 -14.42 -14.98
C LYS A 49 -4.62 -15.88 -14.52
N LEU A 50 -4.37 -16.11 -13.24
CA LEU A 50 -4.34 -17.44 -12.62
C LEU A 50 -5.62 -17.77 -11.84
N TYR A 51 -6.57 -16.86 -11.77
CA TYR A 51 -7.89 -17.07 -11.15
C TYR A 51 -8.86 -15.96 -11.63
N PRO A 52 -10.17 -15.98 -11.28
CA PRO A 52 -11.10 -14.93 -11.67
C PRO A 52 -10.70 -13.55 -11.16
N GLN A 53 -10.82 -12.52 -12.00
CA GLN A 53 -10.49 -11.14 -11.62
C GLN A 53 -11.23 -10.66 -10.36
N GLU A 54 -12.40 -11.23 -10.08
CA GLU A 54 -13.20 -10.91 -8.91
C GLU A 54 -12.47 -11.16 -7.59
N ILE A 55 -11.73 -12.27 -7.49
CA ILE A 55 -10.95 -12.58 -6.30
C ILE A 55 -9.92 -11.48 -6.05
N ARG A 56 -9.19 -11.07 -7.09
CA ARG A 56 -8.22 -9.97 -6.99
C ARG A 56 -8.91 -8.65 -6.59
N ARG A 57 -10.11 -8.40 -7.12
CA ARG A 57 -10.88 -7.20 -6.84
C ARG A 57 -11.29 -7.12 -5.37
N ARG A 58 -11.69 -8.24 -4.74
CA ARG A 58 -12.05 -8.30 -3.31
C ARG A 58 -10.89 -7.83 -2.41
N PHE A 59 -9.69 -8.40 -2.58
CA PHE A 59 -8.50 -7.95 -1.83
C PHE A 59 -8.10 -6.50 -2.14
N GLY A 60 -8.17 -6.09 -3.42
CA GLY A 60 -7.92 -4.72 -3.82
C GLY A 60 -8.87 -3.71 -3.16
N GLN A 61 -10.15 -4.05 -3.03
CA GLN A 61 -11.15 -3.22 -2.35
C GLN A 61 -10.83 -3.04 -0.86
N LEU A 62 -10.44 -4.11 -0.15
CA LEU A 62 -10.04 -4.03 1.26
C LEU A 62 -8.81 -3.14 1.46
N SER A 63 -7.78 -3.33 0.62
CA SER A 63 -6.58 -2.50 0.62
C SER A 63 -6.91 -1.02 0.35
N ASN A 64 -7.78 -0.75 -0.63
CA ASN A 64 -8.20 0.60 -0.97
C ASN A 64 -9.04 1.24 0.13
N ARG A 65 -9.93 0.49 0.79
CA ARG A 65 -10.71 0.96 1.95
C ARG A 65 -9.80 1.39 3.09
N ALA A 66 -8.78 0.60 3.41
CA ALA A 66 -7.80 0.92 4.45
C ALA A 66 -7.02 2.21 4.12
N ARG A 67 -6.49 2.31 2.89
CA ARG A 67 -5.78 3.51 2.43
C ARG A 67 -6.66 4.75 2.39
N ALA A 68 -7.90 4.63 1.90
CA ALA A 68 -8.84 5.75 1.84
C ALA A 68 -9.18 6.27 3.25
N PHE A 69 -9.44 5.35 4.19
CA PHE A 69 -9.71 5.70 5.58
C PHE A 69 -8.53 6.40 6.23
N LEU A 70 -7.30 5.90 6.01
CA LEU A 70 -6.10 6.59 6.47
C LEU A 70 -5.99 7.99 5.87
N ASN A 71 -6.17 8.13 4.55
CA ASN A 71 -6.09 9.42 3.87
C ASN A 71 -7.09 10.46 4.42
N GLU A 72 -8.25 10.01 4.88
CA GLU A 72 -9.27 10.89 5.47
C GLU A 72 -8.90 11.38 6.88
N HIS A 73 -8.20 10.55 7.66
CA HIS A 73 -7.92 10.81 9.08
C HIS A 73 -6.46 11.21 9.38
N SER A 74 -5.63 11.40 8.35
CA SER A 74 -4.21 11.72 8.47
C SER A 74 -3.71 12.61 7.33
N TYR A 75 -2.52 13.17 7.52
CA TYR A 75 -1.86 14.05 6.56
C TYR A 75 -0.74 13.30 5.82
N PRO A 76 -0.43 13.68 4.57
CA PRO A 76 0.79 13.19 3.92
C PRO A 76 2.01 13.53 4.77
N PHE A 77 3.03 12.69 4.74
CA PHE A 77 4.30 12.89 5.43
C PHE A 77 5.45 12.83 4.42
N VAL A 78 6.62 13.37 4.79
CA VAL A 78 7.80 13.49 3.91
C VAL A 78 8.28 12.13 3.38
N MET A 79 8.08 11.06 4.15
CA MET A 79 8.38 9.71 3.72
C MET A 79 7.23 9.10 2.91
N GLU A 80 7.56 8.50 1.77
CA GLU A 80 6.57 7.76 0.96
C GLU A 80 5.89 6.66 1.78
N TYR A 81 4.60 6.46 1.53
CA TYR A 81 3.76 5.47 2.21
C TYR A 81 3.62 5.64 3.74
N VAL A 82 4.14 6.74 4.29
CA VAL A 82 3.98 7.14 5.69
C VAL A 82 3.00 8.31 5.78
N ARG A 83 2.15 8.31 6.81
CA ARG A 83 1.17 9.38 7.06
C ARG A 83 1.24 9.87 8.50
N ALA A 84 1.02 11.17 8.72
CA ALA A 84 0.96 11.76 10.05
C ALA A 84 -0.48 11.79 10.57
N ILE A 85 -0.77 11.02 11.62
CA ILE A 85 -2.07 10.97 12.31
C ILE A 85 -2.02 11.88 13.55
N PRO A 86 -3.01 12.78 13.75
CA PRO A 86 -3.20 13.44 15.04
C PRO A 86 -3.47 12.42 16.15
N LYS A 87 -2.77 12.49 17.28
CA LYS A 87 -2.91 11.53 18.41
C LYS A 87 -4.36 11.31 18.85
N ARG A 88 -5.20 12.35 18.81
CA ARG A 88 -6.65 12.26 19.07
C ARG A 88 -7.42 11.30 18.14
N ASN A 89 -6.94 11.10 16.91
CA ASN A 89 -7.54 10.21 15.92
C ASN A 89 -6.94 8.79 15.98
N LEU A 90 -5.84 8.58 16.71
CA LEU A 90 -5.10 7.32 16.68
C LEU A 90 -5.98 6.13 17.08
N ALA A 91 -6.69 6.21 18.21
CA ALA A 91 -7.57 5.14 18.69
C ALA A 91 -8.60 4.72 17.63
N LYS A 92 -9.26 5.70 17.01
CA LYS A 92 -10.23 5.48 15.92
C LYS A 92 -9.56 4.83 14.69
N VAL A 93 -8.33 5.23 14.36
CA VAL A 93 -7.59 4.64 13.24
C VAL A 93 -7.23 3.19 13.52
N MET A 94 -6.73 2.89 14.73
CA MET A 94 -6.35 1.54 15.13
C MET A 94 -7.55 0.60 15.09
N GLU A 95 -8.68 0.99 15.69
CA GLU A 95 -9.92 0.20 15.70
C GLU A 95 -10.38 -0.13 14.28
N ARG A 96 -10.38 0.87 13.38
CA ARG A 96 -10.81 0.64 11.99
C ARG A 96 -9.85 -0.23 11.20
N LEU A 97 -8.53 -0.08 11.41
CA LEU A 97 -7.54 -0.93 10.75
C LEU A 97 -7.61 -2.37 11.23
N GLU A 98 -7.87 -2.61 12.53
CA GLU A 98 -8.06 -3.97 13.05
C GLU A 98 -9.31 -4.63 12.45
N ALA A 99 -10.44 -3.94 12.40
CA ALA A 99 -11.64 -4.47 11.75
C ALA A 99 -11.40 -4.82 10.26
N LEU A 100 -10.67 -3.97 9.53
CA LEU A 100 -10.30 -4.25 8.13
C LEU A 100 -9.30 -5.40 7.99
N LYS A 101 -8.41 -5.58 8.95
CA LYS A 101 -7.47 -6.69 9.01
C LYS A 101 -8.18 -8.01 9.27
N GLU A 102 -9.18 -8.02 10.15
CA GLU A 102 -10.06 -9.18 10.37
C GLU A 102 -10.82 -9.56 9.09
N GLU A 103 -11.47 -8.58 8.43
CA GLU A 103 -12.13 -8.78 7.13
C GLU A 103 -11.16 -9.36 6.09
N PHE A 104 -9.94 -8.82 6.01
CA PHE A 104 -8.91 -9.30 5.08
C PHE A 104 -8.40 -10.70 5.40
N THR A 105 -8.21 -11.01 6.68
CA THR A 105 -7.73 -12.32 7.13
C THR A 105 -8.79 -13.39 6.88
N ALA A 106 -10.06 -13.08 7.13
CA ALA A 106 -11.18 -13.98 6.82
C ALA A 106 -11.27 -14.25 5.31
N GLU A 107 -11.17 -13.20 4.48
CA GLU A 107 -11.16 -13.34 3.02
C GLU A 107 -9.95 -14.18 2.53
N ALA A 108 -8.77 -14.00 3.13
CA ALA A 108 -7.59 -14.80 2.82
C ALA A 108 -7.78 -16.28 3.20
N GLN A 109 -8.40 -16.56 4.36
CA GLN A 109 -8.73 -17.93 4.78
C GLN A 109 -9.74 -18.59 3.83
N ASN A 110 -10.80 -17.88 3.44
CA ASN A 110 -11.78 -18.36 2.47
C ASN A 110 -11.13 -18.67 1.12
N PHE A 111 -10.29 -17.75 0.62
CA PHE A 111 -9.55 -17.97 -0.61
C PHE A 111 -8.61 -19.19 -0.54
N LEU A 112 -7.90 -19.39 0.58
CA LEU A 112 -7.04 -20.55 0.77
C LEU A 112 -7.85 -21.86 0.81
N ALA A 113 -9.03 -21.87 1.43
CA ALA A 113 -9.92 -23.03 1.45
C ALA A 113 -10.42 -23.38 0.03
N GLU A 114 -10.81 -22.37 -0.75
CA GLU A 114 -11.30 -22.54 -2.13
C GLU A 114 -10.19 -22.71 -3.17
N TYR A 115 -8.91 -22.54 -2.78
CA TYR A 115 -7.79 -22.46 -3.72
C TYR A 115 -7.69 -23.64 -4.70
N ASP A 116 -7.82 -24.87 -4.20
CA ASP A 116 -7.74 -26.07 -5.04
C ASP A 116 -8.90 -26.15 -6.02
N ALA A 117 -10.12 -25.84 -5.57
CA ALA A 117 -11.31 -25.81 -6.41
C ALA A 117 -11.22 -24.71 -7.49
N ILE A 118 -10.68 -23.53 -7.15
CA ILE A 118 -10.43 -22.45 -8.11
C ILE A 118 -9.41 -22.92 -9.17
N ARG A 119 -8.35 -23.60 -8.73
CA ARG A 119 -7.31 -24.15 -9.62
C ARG A 119 -7.89 -25.20 -10.56
N GLU A 120 -8.71 -26.12 -10.06
CA GLU A 120 -9.39 -27.16 -10.85
C GLU A 120 -10.36 -26.55 -11.86
N GLY A 121 -11.19 -25.58 -11.44
CA GLY A 121 -12.08 -24.87 -12.38
C GLY A 121 -11.31 -24.09 -13.46
N TRP A 122 -10.12 -23.58 -13.14
CA TRP A 122 -9.23 -22.97 -14.14
C TRP A 122 -8.63 -23.99 -15.09
N TRP A 123 -8.27 -25.17 -14.59
CA TRP A 123 -7.77 -26.28 -15.39
C TRP A 123 -8.83 -26.77 -16.38
N GLU A 124 -10.07 -27.00 -15.94
CA GLU A 124 -11.17 -27.44 -16.80
C GLU A 124 -11.44 -26.47 -17.96
N LYS A 125 -11.31 -25.17 -17.71
CA LYS A 125 -11.58 -24.14 -18.71
C LYS A 125 -10.44 -23.93 -19.72
N TYR A 126 -9.21 -24.21 -19.32
CA TYR A 126 -7.99 -23.86 -20.06
C TYR A 126 -7.02 -25.05 -20.13
N GLN A 127 -7.53 -26.22 -20.52
CA GLN A 127 -6.76 -27.46 -20.59
C GLN A 127 -5.61 -27.38 -21.62
N ASP A 128 -5.86 -26.69 -22.73
CA ASP A 128 -4.95 -26.49 -23.86
C ASP A 128 -3.69 -25.68 -23.50
N ILE A 129 -3.84 -24.68 -22.65
CA ILE A 129 -2.72 -23.83 -22.20
C ILE A 129 -2.26 -24.13 -20.77
N TRP A 130 -2.76 -25.21 -20.15
CA TRP A 130 -2.51 -25.51 -18.75
C TRP A 130 -1.03 -25.72 -18.43
N GLU A 131 -0.27 -26.35 -19.32
CA GLU A 131 1.17 -26.56 -19.15
C GLU A 131 1.93 -25.24 -18.93
N HIS A 132 1.44 -24.15 -19.52
CA HIS A 132 2.00 -22.81 -19.39
C HIS A 132 1.54 -22.10 -18.10
N LEU A 133 0.42 -22.53 -17.50
CA LEU A 133 -0.17 -21.94 -16.31
C LEU A 133 0.26 -22.65 -15.02
N ALA A 134 0.31 -23.98 -15.04
CA ALA A 134 0.57 -24.84 -13.88
C ALA A 134 1.84 -24.44 -13.08
N PRO A 135 2.99 -24.11 -13.71
CA PRO A 135 4.20 -23.72 -12.97
C PRO A 135 4.07 -22.43 -12.16
N HIS A 136 3.06 -21.61 -12.45
CA HIS A 136 2.85 -20.33 -11.78
C HIS A 136 1.92 -20.41 -10.57
N TYR A 137 1.33 -21.58 -10.29
CA TYR A 137 0.52 -21.81 -9.10
C TYR A 137 1.41 -22.20 -7.90
N PRO A 138 1.52 -21.35 -6.87
CA PRO A 138 2.28 -21.69 -5.67
C PRO A 138 1.57 -22.76 -4.82
N PRO A 139 2.32 -23.56 -4.04
CA PRO A 139 1.70 -24.46 -3.07
C PRO A 139 0.95 -23.68 -1.98
N ARG A 140 -0.12 -24.28 -1.42
CA ARG A 140 -1.01 -23.63 -0.43
C ARG A 140 -0.26 -23.10 0.78
N ASP A 141 0.70 -23.85 1.30
CA ASP A 141 1.49 -23.44 2.48
C ASP A 141 2.31 -22.17 2.20
N TYR A 142 2.90 -22.07 1.01
CA TYR A 142 3.62 -20.86 0.60
C TYR A 142 2.67 -19.69 0.38
N LEU A 143 1.48 -19.96 -0.15
CA LEU A 143 0.47 -18.95 -0.48
C LEU A 143 -0.06 -18.23 0.75
N LYS A 144 -0.16 -18.92 1.90
CA LYS A 144 -0.58 -18.33 3.18
C LYS A 144 0.24 -17.10 3.57
N HIS A 145 1.56 -17.16 3.40
CA HIS A 145 2.48 -16.06 3.74
C HIS A 145 2.46 -14.89 2.75
N ARG A 146 1.72 -15.01 1.65
CA ARG A 146 1.59 -13.96 0.64
C ARG A 146 0.44 -13.00 0.92
N PHE A 147 -0.43 -13.33 1.88
CA PHE A 147 -1.51 -12.48 2.36
C PHE A 147 -1.12 -11.92 3.71
N ASP A 148 -0.88 -10.61 3.75
CA ASP A 148 -0.41 -9.93 4.94
C ASP A 148 -1.02 -8.53 5.01
N PHE A 149 -1.46 -8.16 6.21
CA PHE A 149 -2.07 -6.86 6.50
C PHE A 149 -1.56 -6.41 7.85
N PHE A 150 -0.65 -5.44 7.83
CA PHE A 150 -0.06 -4.90 9.04
C PHE A 150 0.23 -3.40 8.89
N TRP A 151 0.45 -2.76 10.02
CA TRP A 151 0.88 -1.37 10.06
C TRP A 151 1.87 -1.18 11.19
N THR A 152 2.70 -0.15 11.05
CA THR A 152 3.63 0.26 12.10
C THR A 152 3.40 1.71 12.45
N VAL A 153 3.40 2.02 13.75
CA VAL A 153 3.24 3.38 14.27
C VAL A 153 4.55 3.82 14.88
N PHE A 154 5.01 5.02 14.53
CA PHE A 154 6.25 5.62 15.02
C PHE A 154 5.98 7.00 15.61
N GLU A 155 6.70 7.37 16.66
CA GLU A 155 6.68 8.76 17.13
C GLU A 155 7.52 9.63 16.20
N ILE A 156 6.97 10.79 15.82
CA ILE A 156 7.72 11.78 15.03
C ILE A 156 8.60 12.55 16.01
N LYS A 157 9.82 12.08 16.21
CA LYS A 157 10.87 12.81 16.94
C LYS A 157 11.86 13.39 15.94
N GLY A 158 12.27 14.63 16.18
CA GLY A 158 13.39 15.22 15.46
C GLY A 158 14.63 14.37 15.70
N ALA A 159 15.44 14.24 14.66
CA ALA A 159 16.72 13.57 14.77
C ALA A 159 17.62 14.41 15.74
N GLU A 160 18.03 13.83 16.88
CA GLU A 160 19.02 14.37 17.83
C GLU A 160 20.38 13.66 17.68
N VAL A 161 21.50 14.40 17.66
CA VAL A 161 22.86 13.82 17.63
C VAL A 161 23.24 13.44 19.07
N GLN A 162 23.80 12.24 19.27
CA GLN A 162 24.39 11.89 20.57
C GLN A 162 25.69 12.68 20.80
N GLU A 163 25.79 13.38 21.93
CA GLU A 163 27.02 14.07 22.36
C GLU A 163 28.20 13.07 22.37
N GLY A 164 29.25 13.36 21.59
CA GLY A 164 30.45 12.52 21.44
C GLY A 164 30.61 11.77 20.10
N SER A 165 29.69 11.98 19.14
CA SER A 165 29.80 11.40 17.79
C SER A 165 30.95 12.01 16.98
N ALA A 166 31.60 11.22 16.11
CA ALA A 166 32.66 11.71 15.24
C ALA A 166 32.19 12.88 14.34
N PRO A 167 33.04 13.88 14.03
CA PRO A 167 32.64 15.10 13.30
C PRO A 167 32.00 14.82 11.93
N GLU A 168 32.43 13.77 11.23
CA GLU A 168 31.86 13.32 9.96
C GLU A 168 30.39 12.84 10.11
N ILE A 169 30.07 12.21 11.24
CA ILE A 169 28.70 11.76 11.56
C ILE A 169 27.83 12.98 11.88
N ILE A 170 28.39 13.98 12.57
CA ILE A 170 27.69 15.24 12.89
C ILE A 170 27.35 15.99 11.60
N GLU A 171 28.32 16.19 10.69
CA GLU A 171 28.08 16.87 9.42
C GLU A 171 27.09 16.13 8.51
N ALA A 172 27.20 14.79 8.42
CA ALA A 172 26.25 13.97 7.68
C ALA A 172 24.83 14.12 8.26
N TYR A 173 24.72 14.21 9.57
CA TYR A 173 23.46 14.39 10.26
C TYR A 173 22.85 15.78 10.06
N GLU A 174 23.66 16.83 10.16
CA GLU A 174 23.22 18.20 9.90
C GLU A 174 22.74 18.36 8.46
N ARG A 175 23.43 17.73 7.49
CA ARG A 175 22.99 17.70 6.09
C ARG A 175 21.66 16.97 5.92
N ALA A 176 21.52 15.78 6.51
CA ALA A 176 20.27 15.01 6.45
C ALA A 176 19.11 15.73 7.14
N LYS A 177 19.38 16.42 8.27
CA LYS A 177 18.41 17.23 8.99
C LYS A 177 17.97 18.46 8.19
N ALA A 178 18.91 19.14 7.53
CA ALA A 178 18.61 20.26 6.65
C ALA A 178 17.75 19.82 5.45
N GLU A 179 18.10 18.70 4.81
CA GLU A 179 17.30 18.15 3.70
C GLU A 179 15.89 17.76 4.15
N LEU A 180 15.76 17.10 5.32
CA LEU A 180 14.47 16.76 5.90
C LEU A 180 13.65 18.01 6.22
N GLN A 181 14.29 19.07 6.72
CA GLN A 181 13.64 20.35 7.03
C GLN A 181 13.12 21.02 5.75
N THR A 182 13.91 21.06 4.68
CA THR A 182 13.45 21.59 3.38
C THR A 182 12.26 20.81 2.84
N ARG A 183 12.34 19.47 2.79
CA ARG A 183 11.20 18.66 2.33
C ARG A 183 9.97 18.78 3.24
N TYR A 184 10.20 19.03 4.52
CA TYR A 184 9.13 19.28 5.47
C TYR A 184 8.41 20.60 5.17
N GLU A 185 9.14 21.67 4.89
CA GLU A 185 8.57 22.96 4.47
C GLU A 185 7.76 22.83 3.18
N GLU A 186 8.31 22.14 2.16
CA GLU A 186 7.59 21.81 0.92
C GLU A 186 6.30 21.02 1.21
N MET A 187 6.35 20.02 2.10
CA MET A 187 5.18 19.23 2.48
C MET A 187 4.11 20.09 3.18
N VAL A 188 4.51 21.04 4.04
CA VAL A 188 3.55 21.97 4.66
C VAL A 188 2.88 22.83 3.59
N GLU A 189 3.64 23.33 2.62
CA GLU A 189 3.08 24.09 1.49
C GLU A 189 2.11 23.23 0.67
N GLU A 190 2.47 22.00 0.32
CA GLU A 190 1.58 21.07 -0.38
C GLU A 190 0.33 20.75 0.43
N ALA A 191 0.46 20.54 1.74
CA ALA A 191 -0.67 20.29 2.63
C ALA A 191 -1.61 21.50 2.68
N VAL A 192 -1.08 22.72 2.72
CA VAL A 192 -1.87 23.96 2.67
C VAL A 192 -2.58 24.09 1.32
N VAL A 193 -1.89 23.82 0.20
CA VAL A 193 -2.50 23.81 -1.14
C VAL A 193 -3.61 22.76 -1.22
N TYR A 194 -3.37 21.56 -0.72
CA TYR A 194 -4.35 20.47 -0.66
C TYR A 194 -5.57 20.87 0.17
N LEU A 195 -5.37 21.45 1.36
CA LEU A 195 -6.46 21.92 2.22
C LEU A 195 -7.26 23.04 1.56
N ARG A 196 -6.61 24.01 0.91
CA ARG A 196 -7.28 25.08 0.15
C ARG A 196 -8.13 24.51 -0.98
N LYS A 197 -7.58 23.55 -1.74
CA LYS A 197 -8.31 22.86 -2.80
C LYS A 197 -9.52 22.12 -2.25
N LYS A 198 -9.36 21.39 -1.14
CA LYS A 198 -10.46 20.65 -0.50
C LYS A 198 -11.55 21.59 0.01
N VAL A 199 -11.17 22.72 0.61
CA VAL A 199 -12.14 23.77 1.02
C VAL A 199 -12.90 24.31 -0.19
N LEU A 200 -12.21 24.64 -1.27
CA LEU A 200 -12.85 25.10 -2.51
C LEU A 200 -13.82 24.06 -3.07
N GLU A 201 -13.39 22.80 -3.20
CA GLU A 201 -14.25 21.71 -3.67
C GLU A 201 -15.50 21.54 -2.79
N THR A 202 -15.34 21.59 -1.47
CA THR A 202 -16.46 21.50 -0.52
C THR A 202 -17.41 22.70 -0.67
N VAL A 203 -16.89 23.92 -0.77
CA VAL A 203 -17.71 25.14 -0.93
C VAL A 203 -18.43 25.16 -2.29
N THR A 204 -17.76 24.76 -3.37
CA THR A 204 -18.36 24.65 -4.70
C THR A 204 -19.46 23.58 -4.73
N ASN A 205 -19.21 22.41 -4.14
CA ASN A 205 -20.20 21.34 -4.04
C ASN A 205 -21.41 21.77 -3.18
N LEU A 206 -21.16 22.48 -2.07
CA LEU A 206 -22.21 23.05 -1.22
C LEU A 206 -23.03 24.11 -1.98
N SER A 207 -22.38 25.03 -2.69
CA SER A 207 -23.03 26.06 -3.52
C SER A 207 -23.90 25.46 -4.62
N SER A 208 -23.40 24.44 -5.34
CA SER A 208 -24.19 23.72 -6.34
C SER A 208 -25.41 23.03 -5.73
N ARG A 209 -25.26 22.36 -4.59
CA ARG A 209 -26.36 21.66 -3.92
C ARG A 209 -27.44 22.59 -3.41
N LEU A 210 -27.07 23.76 -2.90
CA LEU A 210 -28.01 24.80 -2.49
C LEU A 210 -28.80 25.34 -3.69
N LYS A 211 -28.15 25.56 -4.83
CA LYS A 211 -28.82 25.98 -6.08
C LYS A 211 -29.83 24.93 -6.58
N ASP A 212 -29.50 23.64 -6.41
CA ASP A 212 -30.33 22.52 -6.84
C ASP A 212 -31.41 22.10 -5.82
N GLY A 213 -31.53 22.80 -4.67
CA GLY A 213 -32.49 22.47 -3.62
C GLY A 213 -32.25 21.13 -2.92
N ARG A 214 -31.02 20.59 -2.98
CA ARG A 214 -30.68 19.26 -2.42
C ARG A 214 -30.30 19.36 -0.94
N ILE A 215 -30.69 18.37 -0.15
CA ILE A 215 -30.36 18.29 1.28
C ILE A 215 -28.83 18.20 1.47
N VAL A 216 -28.28 19.06 2.34
CA VAL A 216 -26.87 19.09 2.72
C VAL A 216 -26.65 18.32 4.03
N ARG A 217 -25.85 17.26 3.97
CA ARG A 217 -25.38 16.47 5.13
C ARG A 217 -23.87 16.30 5.10
N ASN A 218 -23.23 16.00 6.23
CA ASN A 218 -21.76 15.96 6.36
C ASN A 218 -21.10 14.89 5.45
N ASP A 219 -21.76 13.75 5.29
CA ASP A 219 -21.42 12.64 4.37
C ASP A 219 -21.57 13.03 2.88
N THR A 220 -22.39 14.04 2.57
CA THR A 220 -22.64 14.49 1.20
C THR A 220 -21.71 15.61 0.71
N LEU A 221 -20.92 16.19 1.63
CA LEU A 221 -20.00 17.30 1.35
C LEU A 221 -18.57 16.84 1.00
N CYS A 222 -18.20 15.61 1.37
CA CYS A 222 -16.90 15.04 1.02
C CYS A 222 -16.94 14.38 -0.36
N VAL A 223 -16.17 14.93 -1.31
CA VAL A 223 -15.84 14.22 -2.56
C VAL A 223 -14.85 13.11 -2.18
N LYS A 224 -15.14 11.86 -2.57
CA LYS A 224 -14.25 10.71 -2.35
C LYS A 224 -12.85 11.07 -2.85
N ALA A 225 -11.89 11.19 -1.94
CA ALA A 225 -10.52 11.53 -2.31
C ALA A 225 -9.97 10.48 -3.29
N MET A 226 -9.55 10.95 -4.47
CA MET A 226 -8.85 10.16 -5.46
C MET A 226 -7.55 9.64 -4.83
N CYS A 227 -7.42 8.33 -4.68
CA CYS A 227 -6.23 7.70 -4.13
C CYS A 227 -5.06 7.98 -5.10
N ARG A 228 -4.15 8.89 -4.71
CA ARG A 228 -3.06 9.38 -5.57
C ARG A 228 -1.86 8.43 -5.68
N TYR A 229 -1.91 7.27 -5.04
CA TYR A 229 -0.83 6.29 -5.10
C TYR A 229 -1.17 5.19 -6.10
N PRO A 230 -0.37 5.01 -7.17
CA PRO A 230 -0.46 3.81 -7.97
C PRO A 230 -0.26 2.61 -7.02
N CYS A 231 -1.13 1.62 -7.16
CA CYS A 231 -0.88 0.31 -6.60
C CYS A 231 0.45 -0.14 -7.22
N VAL A 232 1.58 -0.01 -6.49
CA VAL A 232 2.88 -0.49 -6.95
C VAL A 232 2.77 -2.01 -7.01
N GLN A 233 2.30 -2.49 -8.15
CA GLN A 233 2.44 -3.86 -8.61
C GLN A 233 3.91 -3.99 -8.98
N GLY A 234 4.77 -4.08 -7.97
CA GLY A 234 6.19 -4.32 -8.14
C GLY A 234 6.37 -5.68 -8.81
N GLY A 235 6.63 -5.65 -10.12
CA GLY A 235 7.33 -6.72 -10.81
C GLY A 235 8.76 -6.77 -10.27
N LEU A 236 8.94 -7.44 -9.13
CA LEU A 236 10.26 -7.91 -8.74
C LEU A 236 10.56 -9.13 -9.60
N THR A 237 11.40 -8.92 -10.62
CA THR A 237 12.14 -10.00 -11.29
C THR A 237 12.82 -10.83 -10.20
N SER A 238 12.35 -12.07 -10.05
CA SER A 238 12.91 -13.03 -9.12
C SER A 238 14.24 -13.57 -9.68
N THR A 239 15.31 -12.88 -9.35
CA THR A 239 16.63 -13.50 -9.19
C THR A 239 17.05 -13.20 -7.76
N TRP A 240 16.78 -14.14 -6.86
CA TRP A 240 17.31 -14.10 -5.50
C TRP A 240 17.94 -15.45 -5.15
N PRO A 241 19.07 -15.43 -4.43
CA PRO A 241 20.05 -16.52 -4.33
C PRO A 241 19.61 -17.61 -3.33
N PRO A 242 20.27 -18.78 -3.33
CA PRO A 242 19.87 -19.91 -2.50
C PRO A 242 20.09 -19.60 -1.01
N SER A 243 19.12 -20.05 -0.21
CA SER A 243 19.11 -19.98 1.25
C SER A 243 20.33 -20.70 1.85
N ILE A 244 21.17 -19.98 2.59
CA ILE A 244 22.16 -20.59 3.48
C ILE A 244 21.40 -21.05 4.73
N SER A 245 21.09 -22.34 4.78
CA SER A 245 20.76 -23.06 6.00
C SER A 245 22.04 -23.73 6.50
N GLY A 246 22.39 -23.51 7.76
CA GLY A 246 23.62 -24.05 8.33
C GLY A 246 23.86 -23.59 9.75
N ALA A 247 23.04 -24.04 10.69
CA ALA A 247 23.43 -24.10 12.09
C ALA A 247 24.33 -25.34 12.28
N PRO A 248 25.49 -25.24 12.96
CA PRO A 248 26.11 -26.40 13.58
C PRO A 248 25.80 -26.41 15.07
N GLY A 249 25.19 -27.51 15.49
CA GLY A 249 25.01 -27.86 16.89
C GLY A 249 26.33 -28.13 17.61
N ARG A 250 26.23 -28.08 18.94
CA ARG A 250 27.26 -28.46 19.92
C ARG A 250 27.92 -29.80 19.59
N ARG A 251 29.23 -29.89 19.83
CA ARG A 251 29.86 -31.07 20.44
C ARG A 251 31.13 -30.69 21.18
N SER A 252 31.26 -31.27 22.38
CA SER A 252 32.42 -31.37 23.29
C SER A 252 32.96 -30.07 23.86
#